data_AF-A0A260AAI1-F1
#
_entry.id   AF-A0A260AAI1-F1
#
_cell.length_a   1.000
_cell.length_b   1.000
_cell.length_c   1.000
_cell.angle_alpha   90.00
_cell.angle_beta   90.00
_cell.angle_gamma   90.00
#
_symmetry.space_group_name_H-M   'P 1'
#
loop_
_entity.id
_entity.type
_entity.pdbx_description
1 polymer ?
#
loop_
_entity_poly.entity_id
_entity_poly.type
_entity_poly.pdbx_seq_one_letter_code
_entity_poly.pdbx_strand_id
1 'polypeptide(L)' 'MNDFHAHELVDFAVRWIPYGGAGDEEIWVAFGLNPAGYRRRLHAALQCTPDTVLDEATRAHLQLQIQLRTSTPRPLVGQ' A
#
# COMPACT_ATOMS: atom_id res chain seq x y z
N MET A 1 9.54 -1.63 -17.14
CA MET A 1 8.31 -2.06 -16.44
C MET A 1 8.80 -2.61 -15.11
N ASN A 2 8.61 -1.90 -13.99
CA ASN A 2 9.09 -2.41 -12.70
C ASN A 2 8.12 -3.49 -12.22
N ASP A 3 8.50 -4.74 -12.42
CA ASP A 3 7.86 -5.92 -11.85
C ASP A 3 8.38 -6.10 -10.42
N PHE A 4 7.78 -5.36 -9.49
CA PHE A 4 8.01 -5.60 -8.06
C PHE A 4 7.27 -6.87 -7.64
N HIS A 5 7.96 -7.73 -6.89
CA HIS A 5 7.33 -8.91 -6.31
C HIS A 5 6.28 -8.50 -5.27
N ALA A 6 5.18 -9.25 -5.22
CA ALA A 6 4.10 -9.06 -4.24
C ALA A 6 4.61 -9.02 -2.79
N HIS A 7 5.64 -9.81 -2.49
CA HIS A 7 6.28 -9.85 -1.18
C HIS A 7 6.95 -8.51 -0.81
N GLU A 8 7.63 -7.84 -1.74
CA GLU A 8 8.32 -6.57 -1.45
C GLU A 8 7.35 -5.42 -1.19
N LEU A 9 6.21 -5.42 -1.88
CA LEU A 9 5.14 -4.46 -1.61
C LEU A 9 4.58 -4.65 -0.20
N VAL A 10 4.37 -5.90 0.22
CA VAL A 10 3.84 -6.22 1.55
C VAL A 10 4.87 -5.92 2.63
N ASP A 11 6.12 -6.35 2.48
CA ASP A 11 7.20 -6.11 3.44
C ASP A 11 7.40 -4.61 3.70
N PHE A 12 7.45 -3.82 2.63
CA PHE A 12 7.53 -2.37 2.74
C PHE A 12 6.31 -1.84 3.50
N ALA A 13 5.09 -2.24 3.15
CA ALA A 13 3.89 -1.79 3.85
C ALA A 13 3.94 -2.11 5.36
N VAL A 14 4.38 -3.32 5.72
CA VAL A 14 4.52 -3.78 7.11
C VAL A 14 5.52 -2.93 7.88
N ARG A 15 6.68 -2.65 7.28
CA ARG A 15 7.72 -1.80 7.89
C ARG A 15 7.20 -0.40 8.25
N TRP A 16 6.23 0.09 7.50
CA TRP A 16 5.66 1.42 7.70
C TRP A 16 4.40 1.46 8.60
N ILE A 17 3.84 0.30 8.99
CA ILE A 17 2.70 0.22 9.93
C ILE A 17 2.90 1.08 11.19
N PRO A 18 4.03 0.99 11.95
CA PRO A 18 4.20 1.76 13.19
C PRO A 18 4.22 3.28 12.99
N TYR A 19 4.46 3.75 11.77
CA TYR A 19 4.48 5.17 11.41
C TYR A 19 3.16 5.66 10.79
N GLY A 20 2.13 4.81 10.75
CA GLY A 20 0.87 5.14 10.08
C GLY A 20 0.90 4.92 8.55
N GLY A 21 1.91 4.22 8.05
CA GLY A 21 2.09 3.83 6.65
C GLY A 21 3.04 4.72 5.86
N ALA A 22 3.52 4.18 4.73
CA ALA A 22 4.48 4.89 3.90
C ALA A 22 3.89 6.18 3.33
N GLY A 23 4.69 7.24 3.33
CA GLY A 23 4.41 8.50 2.65
C GLY A 23 4.49 8.36 1.13
N ASP A 24 3.98 9.37 0.43
CA ASP A 24 3.94 9.37 -1.03
C ASP A 24 5.37 9.47 -1.64
N GLU A 25 6.26 10.21 -0.99
CA GLU A 25 7.68 10.33 -1.39
C GLU A 25 8.45 9.02 -1.17
N GLU A 26 8.28 8.35 -0.02
CA GLU A 26 8.97 7.07 0.20
C GLU A 26 8.54 5.97 -0.79
N ILE A 27 7.26 5.94 -1.17
CA ILE A 27 6.75 5.03 -2.20
C ILE A 27 7.42 5.33 -3.55
N TRP A 28 7.57 6.62 -3.88
CA TRP A 28 8.19 7.04 -5.13
C TRP A 28 9.69 6.75 -5.14
N VAL A 29 10.39 6.94 -4.02
CA VAL A 29 11.82 6.62 -3.89
C VAL A 29 12.07 5.11 -3.91
N ALA A 30 11.26 4.33 -3.20
CA ALA A 30 11.46 2.88 -3.10
C ALA A 30 11.10 2.14 -4.40
N PHE A 31 10.00 2.55 -5.05
CA PHE A 31 9.43 1.79 -6.17
C PHE A 31 9.37 2.57 -7.49
N GLY A 32 9.61 3.88 -7.49
CA GLY A 32 9.35 4.73 -8.66
C GLY A 32 7.87 4.76 -9.05
N LEU A 33 6.98 4.52 -8.08
CA LEU A 33 5.54 4.39 -8.32
C LEU A 33 4.79 5.59 -7.76
N ASN A 34 3.72 5.96 -8.45
CA ASN A 34 2.73 6.84 -7.85
C ASN A 34 2.02 6.11 -6.70
N PRO A 35 1.63 6.81 -5.61
CA PRO A 35 1.00 6.20 -4.43
C PRO A 35 -0.24 5.37 -4.75
N ALA A 36 -1.07 5.85 -5.69
CA ALA A 36 -2.24 5.12 -6.16
C ALA A 36 -1.88 3.79 -6.87
N GLY A 37 -0.80 3.80 -7.66
CA GLY A 37 -0.30 2.60 -8.33
C GLY A 37 0.27 1.58 -7.35
N TYR A 38 1.03 2.06 -6.36
CA TYR A 38 1.51 1.23 -5.25
C TYR A 38 0.34 0.61 -4.48
N ARG A 39 -0.64 1.40 -4.03
CA ARG A 39 -1.81 0.91 -3.28
C ARG A 39 -2.61 -0.12 -4.06
N ARG A 40 -2.82 0.08 -5.37
CA ARG A 40 -3.50 -0.88 -6.24
C ARG A 40 -2.74 -2.21 -6.32
N ARG A 41 -1.41 -2.17 -6.45
CA ARG A 41 -0.58 -3.38 -6.48
C ARG A 41 -0.49 -4.07 -5.13
N LEU A 42 -0.37 -3.31 -4.04
CA LEU A 42 -0.42 -3.82 -2.68
C LEU A 42 -1.76 -4.53 -2.42
N HIS A 43 -2.89 -3.96 -2.85
CA HIS A 43 -4.18 -4.62 -2.72
C HIS A 43 -4.27 -5.94 -3.51
N ALA A 44 -3.67 -6.00 -4.71
CA ALA A 44 -3.58 -7.25 -5.47
C ALA A 44 -2.65 -8.27 -4.80
N ALA A 45 -1.52 -7.82 -4.26
CA ALA A 45 -0.59 -8.65 -3.50
C ALA A 45 -1.28 -9.27 -2.26
N LEU A 46 -2.00 -8.47 -1.47
CA LEU A 46 -2.75 -8.94 -0.29
C LEU A 46 -3.85 -9.96 -0.62
N GLN A 47 -4.39 -9.95 -1.84
CA GLN A 47 -5.37 -10.94 -2.30
C GLN A 47 -4.73 -12.25 -2.78
N CYS A 48 -3.48 -12.18 -3.26
CA CYS A 48 -2.73 -13.33 -3.77
C CYS A 48 -1.87 -14.00 -2.68
N THR A 49 -1.49 -13.26 -1.63
CA THR A 49 -0.74 -13.77 -0.49
C THR A 49 -1.67 -14.60 0.42
N PRO A 50 -1.34 -15.89 0.67
CA PRO A 50 -2.09 -16.72 1.59
C PRO A 50 -1.87 -16.30 3.04
N ASP A 51 -2.87 -16.56 3.89
CA ASP A 51 -2.89 -16.21 5.32
C ASP A 51 -1.73 -16.86 6.12
N THR A 52 -1.19 -17.98 5.61
CA THR A 52 -0.03 -18.67 6.20
C THR A 52 1.27 -17.86 6.13
N VAL A 53 1.31 -16.80 5.33
CA VAL A 53 2.50 -15.95 5.12
C VAL A 53 2.33 -14.57 5.76
N LEU A 54 1.09 -14.11 5.96
CA LEU A 54 0.78 -12.79 6.51
C LEU A 54 -0.35 -12.92 7.51
N ASP A 55 -0.09 -12.55 8.77
CA ASP A 55 -1.09 -12.59 9.84
C ASP A 55 -2.36 -11.81 9.48
N GLU A 56 -3.51 -12.35 9.86
CA GLU A 56 -4.82 -11.72 9.61
C GLU A 56 -4.90 -10.28 10.12
N ALA A 57 -4.29 -10.00 11.27
CA ALA A 57 -4.29 -8.67 11.90
C ALA A 57 -3.49 -7.67 11.07
N THR A 58 -2.32 -8.08 10.59
CA THR A 58 -1.46 -7.27 9.71
C THR A 58 -2.17 -7.02 8.38
N ARG A 59 -2.80 -8.05 7.81
CA ARG A 59 -3.57 -7.93 6.58
C ARG A 59 -4.74 -6.96 6.72
N ALA A 60 -5.53 -7.09 7.79
CA ALA A 60 -6.65 -6.20 8.07
C ALA A 60 -6.18 -4.75 8.26
N HIS A 61 -5.07 -4.53 8.97
CA HIS A 61 -4.49 -3.19 9.15
C HIS A 61 -4.09 -2.57 7.81
N LEU A 62 -3.38 -3.32 6.95
CA LEU A 62 -2.96 -2.84 5.64
C LEU A 62 -4.15 -2.54 4.72
N GLN A 63 -5.18 -3.38 4.74
CA GLN A 63 -6.42 -3.11 3.99
C GLN A 63 -7.11 -1.84 4.48
N LEU A 64 -7.20 -1.64 5.79
CA LEU A 64 -7.79 -0.43 6.36
C LEU A 64 -7.02 0.83 5.92
N GLN A 65 -5.69 0.79 5.93
CA GLN A 65 -4.87 1.92 5.45
C GLN A 65 -5.08 2.23 3.96
N ILE A 66 -5.20 1.20 3.13
CA ILE A 66 -5.50 1.39 1.70
C ILE A 66 -6.84 2.10 1.57
N GLN A 67 -7.88 1.59 2.25
CA GLN A 67 -9.24 2.13 2.21
C GLN A 67 -9.29 3.59 2.67
N LEU A 68 -8.67 3.91 3.80
CA LEU A 68 -8.61 5.27 4.34
C LEU A 68 -7.94 6.24 3.36
N ARG A 69 -6.84 5.83 2.70
CA ARG A 69 -6.09 6.68 1.78
C ARG A 69 -6.62 6.70 0.35
N THR A 70 -7.48 5.75 -0.02
CA THR A 70 -8.27 5.82 -1.26
C THR A 70 -9.52 6.67 -1.11
N SER A 71 -9.97 6.91 0.13
CA SER A 71 -11.21 7.63 0.44
C SER A 71 -11.07 9.14 0.49
N THR A 72 -9.91 9.75 0.21
CA THR A 72 -9.86 11.19 -0.06
C THR A 72 -10.36 11.43 -1.50
N PRO A 73 -11.62 11.83 -1.73
CA PRO A 73 -11.96 12.46 -2.99
C PRO A 73 -11.02 13.66 -3.15
N ARG A 74 -10.40 13.77 -4.33
CA ARG A 74 -9.65 14.97 -4.74
C ARG A 74 -10.42 16.19 -4.25
N PRO A 75 -9.89 17.03 -3.33
CA PRO A 75 -10.54 18.30 -3.05
C PRO A 75 -10.62 19.01 -4.39
N LEU A 76 -11.85 19.34 -4.80
CA LEU A 76 -12.11 20.19 -5.94
C LEU A 76 -11.52 21.56 -5.58
N VAL A 77 -10.22 21.70 -5.83
CA VAL A 77 -9.51 22.98 -5.74
C VAL A 77 -10.09 23.86 -6.85
N GLY A 78 -10.86 24.86 -6.44
CA GLY A 78 -11.20 26.07 -7.19
C GLY A 78 -11.79 25.89 -8.59
N GLN A 79 -13.11 25.98 -8.69
CA GLN A 79 -13.75 26.71 -9.81
C GLN A 79 -13.89 28.17 -9.39
#